data_AF-A0A9W9I2K8-F1
#
_entry.id   AF-A0A9W9I2K8-F1
#
_cell.length_a   1.000
_cell.length_b   1.000
_cell.length_c   1.000
_cell.angle_alpha   90.00
_cell.angle_beta   90.00
_cell.angle_gamma   90.00
#
_symmetry.space_group_name_H-M   'P 1'
#
loop_
_entity.id
_entity.type
_entity.pdbx_description
1 polymer ?
#
loop_
_entity_poly.entity_id
_entity_poly.type
_entity_poly.pdbx_seq_one_letter_code
_entity_poly.pdbx_strand_id
1 'polypeptide(L)'
;MIIGYRNVVKHKADAYNAAKTLVWFPASTVQLGDLVYLSTGPRDWPLDDWFCVVGARIDAFMKTPKVWIPEYDDCGDPVWGTEDEEIDSYIRRLGFNPRKSIRMSEVAAVEEVTQLGLPKELLNSEGGGLDISAWCTDDEEKLPQEEVDWKSWDIAEDVLDWDEWITFPDEDERRD
;
A
#
# COMPACT_ATOMS: atom_id res chain seq x y z
N MET A 1 -10.47 8.90 9.51
CA MET A 1 -10.93 7.61 8.94
C MET A 1 -9.83 6.60 9.20
N ILE A 2 -10.16 5.35 9.56
CA ILE A 2 -9.15 4.29 9.69
C ILE A 2 -8.66 3.92 8.29
N ILE A 3 -7.36 3.81 8.13
CA ILE A 3 -6.72 3.42 6.85
C ILE A 3 -6.01 2.07 6.95
N GLY A 4 -5.80 1.57 8.16
CA GLY A 4 -5.28 0.23 8.39
C GLY A 4 -4.80 0.05 9.83
N TYR A 5 -4.22 -1.12 10.05
CA TYR A 5 -3.68 -1.55 11.33
C TYR A 5 -2.24 -2.00 11.18
N ARG A 6 -1.51 -2.15 12.28
CA ARG A 6 -0.20 -2.79 12.27
C ARG A 6 0.16 -3.35 13.64
N ASN A 7 0.82 -4.49 13.65
CA ASN A 7 1.50 -5.02 14.83
C ASN A 7 2.96 -4.54 14.86
N VAL A 8 3.40 -4.10 16.03
CA VAL A 8 4.77 -3.64 16.24
C VAL A 8 5.32 -4.05 17.59
N VAL A 9 6.64 -4.14 17.72
CA VAL A 9 7.31 -4.23 19.03
C VAL A 9 7.05 -2.99 19.89
N LYS A 10 7.06 -3.18 21.22
CA LYS A 10 6.74 -2.14 22.23
C LYS A 10 7.40 -0.78 21.98
N HIS A 11 8.69 -0.73 21.65
CA HIS A 11 9.39 0.56 21.49
C HIS A 11 8.86 1.39 20.31
N LYS A 12 8.36 0.74 19.25
CA LYS A 12 7.72 1.42 18.12
C LYS A 12 6.32 1.91 18.52
N ALA A 13 5.57 1.10 19.26
CA ALA A 13 4.26 1.50 19.80
C ALA A 13 4.38 2.71 20.74
N ASP A 14 5.36 2.71 21.65
CA ASP A 14 5.66 3.83 22.54
C ASP A 14 5.98 5.10 21.73
N ALA A 15 6.76 4.99 20.66
CA ALA A 15 7.09 6.10 19.78
C ALA A 15 5.84 6.65 19.05
N TYR A 16 4.98 5.78 18.53
CA TYR A 16 3.73 6.19 17.87
C TYR A 16 2.79 6.89 18.85
N ASN A 17 2.61 6.34 20.06
CA ASN A 17 1.76 6.91 21.09
C ASN A 17 2.28 8.28 21.58
N ALA A 18 3.60 8.42 21.75
CA ALA A 18 4.21 9.69 22.14
C ALA A 18 4.04 10.76 21.05
N ALA A 19 4.22 10.39 19.78
CA ALA A 19 4.05 11.29 18.64
C ALA A 19 2.58 11.51 18.23
N LYS A 20 1.67 10.63 18.68
CA LYS A 20 0.27 10.50 18.26
C LYS A 20 0.10 10.32 16.74
N THR A 21 1.13 9.79 16.09
CA THR A 21 1.22 9.59 14.64
C THR A 21 2.25 8.51 14.33
N LEU A 22 2.32 8.08 13.07
CA LEU A 22 3.34 7.13 12.63
C LEU A 22 4.73 7.77 12.63
N VAL A 23 5.71 7.02 13.15
CA VAL A 23 7.13 7.37 13.12
C VAL A 23 7.84 6.41 12.17
N TRP A 24 8.77 6.93 11.36
CA TRP A 24 9.49 6.07 10.42
C TRP A 24 10.48 5.15 11.14
N PHE A 25 10.44 3.88 10.79
CA PHE A 25 11.43 2.86 11.14
C PHE A 25 11.72 2.05 9.87
N PRO A 26 12.97 1.58 9.68
CA PRO A 26 13.27 0.66 8.59
C PRO A 26 12.36 -0.55 8.62
N ALA A 27 11.87 -0.95 7.44
CA ALA A 27 11.05 -2.12 7.29
C ALA A 27 11.87 -3.40 7.56
N SER A 28 11.26 -4.36 8.24
CA SER A 28 11.84 -5.70 8.47
C SER A 28 11.63 -6.64 7.29
N THR A 29 10.66 -6.31 6.43
CA THR A 29 10.31 -7.01 5.19
C THR A 29 10.22 -5.96 4.08
N VAL A 30 10.70 -6.28 2.88
CA VAL A 30 10.90 -5.30 1.80
C VAL A 30 10.13 -5.65 0.52
N GLN A 31 9.00 -6.36 0.62
CA GLN A 31 8.23 -6.76 -0.57
C GLN A 31 7.88 -5.58 -1.48
N LEU A 32 7.46 -4.46 -0.88
CA LEU A 32 7.13 -3.21 -1.56
C LEU A 32 8.16 -2.10 -1.33
N GLY A 33 9.34 -2.44 -0.79
CA GLY A 33 10.38 -1.49 -0.40
C GLY A 33 10.36 -1.04 1.07
N ASP A 34 11.15 -0.02 1.39
CA ASP A 34 11.29 0.51 2.76
C ASP A 34 10.15 1.46 3.16
N LEU A 35 9.02 0.87 3.54
CA LEU A 35 7.73 1.56 3.79
C LEU A 35 7.17 1.30 5.19
N VAL A 36 6.18 2.10 5.58
CA VAL A 36 5.32 1.77 6.72
C VAL A 36 4.16 0.90 6.24
N TYR A 37 4.30 -0.41 6.40
CA TYR A 37 3.29 -1.40 6.10
C TYR A 37 2.12 -1.38 7.09
N LEU A 38 0.91 -1.50 6.57
CA LEU A 38 -0.35 -1.68 7.29
C LEU A 38 -1.08 -2.92 6.77
N SER A 39 -2.01 -3.44 7.57
CA SER A 39 -2.98 -4.48 7.23
C SER A 39 -4.42 -3.95 7.27
N THR A 40 -5.36 -4.71 6.71
CA THR A 40 -6.79 -4.38 6.66
C THR A 40 -7.48 -4.46 8.02
N GLY A 41 -7.04 -5.37 8.88
CA GLY A 41 -7.59 -5.65 10.20
C GLY A 41 -6.52 -5.80 11.28
N PRO A 42 -6.92 -5.72 12.57
CA PRO A 42 -6.00 -5.80 13.71
C PRO A 42 -5.36 -7.19 13.92
N ARG A 43 -5.90 -8.24 13.29
CA ARG A 43 -5.43 -9.64 13.42
C ARG A 43 -4.77 -10.21 12.17
N ASP A 44 -4.72 -9.46 11.08
CA ASP A 44 -4.29 -10.02 9.80
C ASP A 44 -2.79 -10.33 9.80
N TRP A 45 -2.01 -9.65 10.66
CA TRP A 45 -0.57 -9.86 10.72
C TRP A 45 0.04 -9.72 12.13
N PRO A 46 -0.27 -10.65 13.07
CA PRO A 46 0.09 -10.53 14.48
C PRO A 46 1.52 -11.04 14.75
N LEU A 47 2.51 -10.40 14.14
CA LEU A 47 3.93 -10.75 14.34
C LEU A 47 4.48 -10.26 15.69
N ASP A 48 3.85 -9.25 16.28
CA ASP A 48 4.29 -8.58 17.50
C ASP A 48 3.13 -8.33 18.48
N ASP A 49 3.48 -8.07 19.75
CA ASP A 49 2.56 -7.99 20.89
C ASP A 49 1.80 -6.67 21.04
N TRP A 50 2.14 -5.62 20.27
CA TRP A 50 1.41 -4.35 20.33
C TRP A 50 0.66 -4.10 19.03
N PHE A 51 -0.60 -3.74 19.19
CA PHE A 51 -1.55 -3.53 18.11
C PHE A 51 -1.77 -2.03 17.94
N CYS A 52 -1.66 -1.55 16.70
CA CYS A 52 -1.85 -0.15 16.37
C CYS A 52 -2.99 0.01 15.36
N VAL A 53 -3.82 1.03 15.59
CA VAL A 53 -4.77 1.55 14.59
C VAL A 53 -4.22 2.83 14.00
N VAL A 54 -4.31 2.95 12.67
CA VAL A 54 -3.82 4.11 11.94
C VAL A 54 -4.98 4.78 11.23
N GLY A 55 -5.10 6.09 11.45
CA GLY A 55 -6.07 6.94 10.79
C GLY A 55 -5.40 7.99 9.92
N ALA A 56 -6.17 8.54 8.99
CA ALA A 56 -5.80 9.73 8.22
C ALA A 56 -7.02 10.63 7.99
N ARG A 57 -6.75 11.87 7.57
CA ARG A 57 -7.78 12.78 7.08
C ARG A 57 -8.33 12.27 5.76
N ILE A 58 -9.65 12.03 5.74
CA ILE A 58 -10.35 11.40 4.62
C ILE A 58 -10.06 12.07 3.28
N ASP A 59 -10.23 13.40 3.18
CA ASP A 59 -10.04 14.12 1.91
C ASP A 59 -8.61 14.05 1.38
N ALA A 60 -7.61 14.03 2.27
CA ALA A 60 -6.21 13.95 1.87
C ALA A 60 -5.86 12.53 1.44
N PHE A 61 -6.32 11.53 2.19
CA PHE A 61 -6.09 10.14 1.87
C PHE A 61 -6.76 9.73 0.56
N MET A 62 -8.02 10.13 0.34
CA MET A 62 -8.74 9.80 -0.90
C MET A 62 -8.12 10.45 -2.14
N LYS A 63 -7.53 11.64 -2.02
CA LYS A 63 -6.80 12.32 -3.11
C LYS A 63 -5.39 11.81 -3.33
N THR A 64 -4.82 11.08 -2.37
CA THR A 64 -3.46 10.55 -2.50
C THR A 64 -3.50 9.33 -3.41
N PRO A 65 -2.65 9.29 -4.47
CA PRO A 65 -2.60 8.16 -5.37
C PRO A 65 -2.36 6.85 -4.63
N LYS A 66 -3.06 5.81 -5.06
CA LYS A 66 -2.88 4.42 -4.62
C LYS A 66 -2.55 3.62 -5.86
N VAL A 67 -1.52 2.80 -5.77
CA VAL A 67 -1.04 1.99 -6.89
C VAL A 67 -0.96 0.54 -6.44
N TRP A 68 -1.60 -0.33 -7.19
CA TRP A 68 -1.44 -1.77 -7.04
C TRP A 68 -0.11 -2.20 -7.66
N ILE A 69 0.74 -2.82 -6.87
CA ILE A 69 2.04 -3.34 -7.32
C ILE A 69 1.86 -4.84 -7.59
N PRO A 70 1.91 -5.28 -8.86
CA PRO A 70 1.74 -6.69 -9.18
C PRO A 70 2.97 -7.50 -8.73
N GLU A 71 2.81 -8.81 -8.56
CA GLU A 71 3.93 -9.69 -8.24
C GLU A 71 4.92 -9.79 -9.41
N TYR A 72 4.40 -9.79 -10.63
CA TYR A 72 5.15 -9.86 -11.89
C TYR A 72 4.73 -8.72 -12.82
N ASP A 73 5.66 -8.23 -13.64
CA ASP A 73 5.35 -7.29 -14.71
C ASP A 73 4.84 -7.99 -15.98
N ASP A 74 4.55 -7.21 -17.04
CA ASP A 74 4.04 -7.72 -18.32
C ASP A 74 5.00 -8.67 -19.04
N CYS A 75 6.30 -8.62 -18.72
CA CYS A 75 7.31 -9.53 -19.26
C CYS A 75 7.40 -10.84 -18.46
N GLY A 76 6.67 -10.93 -17.34
CA GLY A 76 6.74 -12.02 -16.39
C GLY A 76 7.93 -11.91 -15.43
N ASP A 77 8.58 -10.75 -15.36
CA ASP A 77 9.68 -10.51 -14.43
C ASP A 77 9.13 -10.12 -13.05
N PRO A 78 9.70 -10.65 -11.94
CA PRO A 78 9.21 -10.34 -10.60
C PRO A 78 9.43 -8.87 -10.25
N VAL A 79 8.41 -8.21 -9.70
CA VAL A 79 8.45 -6.82 -9.23
C VAL A 79 8.57 -6.76 -7.71
N TRP A 80 8.00 -7.74 -7.00
CA TRP A 80 8.08 -7.80 -5.55
C TRP A 80 9.46 -8.21 -5.06
N GLY A 81 9.91 -7.55 -3.98
CA GLY A 81 11.18 -7.89 -3.32
C GLY A 81 12.42 -7.59 -4.16
N THR A 82 12.27 -6.86 -5.25
CA THR A 82 13.37 -6.31 -6.03
C THR A 82 13.83 -4.97 -5.44
N GLU A 83 14.81 -4.32 -6.07
CA GLU A 83 15.29 -3.02 -5.61
C GLU A 83 14.18 -1.97 -5.72
N ASP A 84 14.12 -1.02 -4.77
CA ASP A 84 13.13 0.06 -4.75
C ASP A 84 12.99 0.79 -6.11
N GLU A 85 14.06 0.81 -6.92
CA GLU A 85 14.09 1.43 -8.24
C GLU A 85 13.13 0.77 -9.25
N GLU A 86 12.91 -0.53 -9.20
CA GLU A 86 12.01 -1.22 -10.14
C GLU A 86 10.54 -0.93 -9.83
N ILE A 87 10.16 -1.01 -8.55
CA ILE A 87 8.83 -0.61 -8.07
C ILE A 87 8.59 0.88 -8.36
N ASP A 88 9.59 1.73 -8.12
CA ASP A 88 9.52 3.15 -8.45
C ASP A 88 9.35 3.39 -9.95
N SER A 89 10.06 2.62 -10.80
CA SER A 89 9.93 2.68 -12.25
C SER A 89 8.51 2.32 -12.70
N TYR A 90 7.96 1.23 -12.17
CA TYR A 90 6.57 0.83 -12.42
C TYR A 90 5.57 1.95 -12.08
N ILE A 91 5.65 2.51 -10.86
CA ILE A 91 4.77 3.60 -10.42
C ILE A 91 4.89 4.83 -11.33
N ARG A 92 6.10 5.13 -11.84
CA ARG A 92 6.32 6.25 -12.78
C ARG A 92 5.72 5.99 -14.15
N ARG A 93 5.73 4.74 -14.64
CA ARG A 93 5.08 4.38 -15.93
C ARG A 93 3.58 4.65 -15.89
N LEU A 94 2.94 4.42 -14.75
CA LEU A 94 1.54 4.77 -14.49
C LEU A 94 1.30 6.29 -14.30
N GLY A 95 2.34 7.12 -14.42
CA GLY A 95 2.23 8.58 -14.34
C GLY A 95 2.22 9.14 -12.91
N PHE A 96 2.55 8.33 -11.90
CA PHE A 96 2.56 8.76 -10.50
C PHE A 96 3.95 8.99 -9.93
N ASN A 97 4.02 9.65 -8.77
CA ASN A 97 5.27 9.88 -8.03
C ASN A 97 5.45 8.79 -6.96
N PRO A 98 6.47 7.93 -7.04
CA PRO A 98 6.66 6.81 -6.10
C PRO A 98 6.78 7.20 -4.63
N ARG A 99 7.28 8.41 -4.34
CA ARG A 99 7.41 8.95 -2.98
C ARG A 99 6.10 9.52 -2.44
N LYS A 100 5.11 9.73 -3.30
CA LYS A 100 3.81 10.33 -2.96
C LYS A 100 2.63 9.43 -3.32
N SER A 101 2.89 8.17 -3.64
CA SER A 101 1.89 7.16 -3.95
C SER A 101 1.90 6.07 -2.89
N ILE A 102 0.73 5.76 -2.36
CA ILE A 102 0.53 4.60 -1.49
C ILE A 102 0.67 3.34 -2.35
N ARG A 103 1.46 2.37 -1.88
CA ARG A 103 1.66 1.08 -2.57
C ARG A 103 0.73 0.05 -1.96
N MET A 104 0.09 -0.75 -2.78
CA MET A 104 -0.82 -1.81 -2.35
C MET A 104 -0.46 -3.10 -3.06
N SER A 105 -0.57 -4.23 -2.37
CA SER A 105 -0.37 -5.54 -2.99
C SER A 105 -1.00 -6.63 -2.11
N GLU A 106 -0.98 -7.86 -2.59
CA GLU A 106 -1.12 -9.02 -1.72
C GLU A 106 0.15 -9.23 -0.88
N VAL A 107 0.05 -10.00 0.19
CA VAL A 107 1.19 -10.45 0.98
C VAL A 107 1.73 -11.72 0.36
N ALA A 108 3.01 -11.72 0.00
CA ALA A 108 3.66 -12.89 -0.58
C ALA A 108 3.48 -14.13 0.33
N ALA A 109 3.08 -15.24 -0.26
CA ALA A 109 2.83 -16.52 0.40
C ALA A 109 1.67 -16.54 1.44
N VAL A 110 0.81 -15.52 1.46
CA VAL A 110 -0.41 -15.50 2.28
C VAL A 110 -1.60 -15.16 1.39
N GLU A 111 -2.37 -16.17 0.99
CA GLU A 111 -3.53 -16.00 0.13
C GLU A 111 -4.55 -15.04 0.73
N GLU A 112 -5.14 -14.19 -0.11
CA GLU A 112 -6.21 -13.24 0.21
C GLU A 112 -5.87 -12.16 1.24
N VAL A 113 -4.62 -12.07 1.71
CA VAL A 113 -4.17 -11.01 2.60
C VAL A 113 -3.56 -9.89 1.79
N THR A 114 -4.08 -8.67 1.97
CA THR A 114 -3.54 -7.47 1.33
C THR A 114 -2.72 -6.65 2.30
N GLN A 115 -1.77 -5.89 1.77
CA GLN A 115 -0.97 -4.94 2.53
C GLN A 115 -0.96 -3.56 1.85
N LEU A 116 -0.80 -2.53 2.69
CA LEU A 116 -0.64 -1.15 2.27
C LEU A 116 0.71 -0.65 2.76
N GLY A 117 1.57 -0.27 1.82
CA GLY A 117 2.85 0.38 2.09
C GLY A 117 2.75 1.90 1.97
N LEU A 118 3.00 2.60 3.08
CA LEU A 118 3.03 4.05 3.12
C LEU A 118 4.47 4.58 2.97
N PRO A 119 4.79 5.32 1.89
CA PRO A 119 6.07 6.01 1.74
C PRO A 119 6.40 6.94 2.90
N LYS A 120 7.69 7.03 3.22
CA LYS A 120 8.21 7.92 4.27
C LYS A 120 7.76 9.37 4.07
N GLU A 121 7.77 9.86 2.84
CA GLU A 121 7.43 11.25 2.51
C GLU A 121 5.94 11.58 2.66
N LEU A 122 5.08 10.58 2.91
CA LEU A 122 3.67 10.79 3.26
C LEU A 122 3.45 10.92 4.78
N LEU A 123 4.48 10.65 5.60
CA LEU A 123 4.41 10.82 7.04
C LEU A 123 4.29 12.28 7.45
N ASN A 124 3.66 12.53 8.60
CA ASN A 124 3.51 13.88 9.14
C ASN A 124 4.86 14.55 9.41
N SER A 125 5.87 13.80 9.85
CA SER A 125 7.23 14.32 10.09
C SER A 125 7.92 14.86 8.84
N GLU A 126 7.49 14.40 7.65
CA GLU A 126 8.02 14.81 6.35
C GLU A 126 7.10 15.82 5.63
N GLY A 127 6.07 16.34 6.32
CA GLY A 127 5.09 17.25 5.72
C GLY A 127 4.18 16.58 4.67
N GLY A 128 3.90 15.28 4.81
CA GLY A 128 3.17 14.49 3.83
C GLY A 128 1.69 14.86 3.60
N GLY A 129 1.08 15.64 4.50
CA GLY A 129 -0.24 16.24 4.29
C GLY A 129 -1.44 15.31 4.50
N LEU A 130 -1.21 14.05 4.90
CA LEU A 130 -2.25 13.07 5.22
C LEU A 130 -2.91 13.29 6.58
N ASP A 131 -2.26 14.03 7.49
CA ASP A 131 -2.71 14.23 8.88
C ASP A 131 -2.96 12.89 9.57
N ILE A 132 -1.89 12.08 9.61
CA ILE A 132 -1.93 10.71 10.12
C ILE A 132 -2.07 10.74 11.63
N SER A 133 -2.98 9.94 12.17
CA SER A 133 -3.04 9.60 13.58
C SER A 133 -2.67 8.13 13.78
N ALA A 134 -2.04 7.84 14.91
CA ALA A 134 -1.75 6.47 15.32
C ALA A 134 -2.00 6.32 16.81
N TRP A 135 -2.56 5.18 17.20
CA TRP A 135 -2.71 4.79 18.59
C TRP A 135 -2.45 3.29 18.72
N CYS A 136 -1.70 2.92 19.75
CA CYS A 136 -1.29 1.55 20.00
C CYS A 136 -1.58 1.10 21.42
N THR A 137 -1.85 -0.19 21.58
CA THR A 137 -2.19 -0.86 22.84
C THR A 137 -1.64 -2.29 22.85
N ASP A 138 -1.38 -2.83 24.03
CA ASP A 138 -1.01 -4.24 24.25
C ASP A 138 -2.25 -5.16 24.37
N ASP A 139 -3.43 -4.60 24.13
CA ASP A 139 -4.72 -5.25 24.24
C ASP A 139 -5.53 -4.95 22.99
N GLU A 140 -5.53 -5.92 22.08
CA GLU A 140 -6.16 -5.85 20.76
C GLU A 140 -7.66 -5.52 20.85
N GLU A 141 -8.36 -5.99 21.88
CA GLU A 141 -9.80 -5.79 22.06
C GLU A 141 -10.16 -4.30 22.26
N LYS A 142 -9.17 -3.47 22.62
CA LYS A 142 -9.37 -2.02 22.73
C LYS A 142 -9.32 -1.30 21.39
N LEU A 143 -8.86 -1.94 20.31
CA LEU A 143 -8.90 -1.36 18.98
C LEU A 143 -10.27 -1.53 18.34
N PRO A 144 -10.64 -0.64 17.38
CA PRO A 144 -11.74 -0.92 16.47
C PRO A 144 -11.54 -2.30 15.81
N GLN A 145 -12.61 -3.09 15.76
CA GLN A 145 -12.61 -4.45 15.20
C GLN A 145 -13.09 -4.49 13.74
N GLU A 146 -13.27 -3.31 13.12
CA GLU A 146 -13.69 -3.20 11.73
C GLU A 146 -12.51 -3.42 10.79
N GLU A 147 -12.72 -4.23 9.74
CA GLU A 147 -11.77 -4.35 8.64
C GLU A 147 -11.92 -3.16 7.70
N VAL A 148 -10.80 -2.66 7.19
CA VAL A 148 -10.80 -1.58 6.20
C VAL A 148 -11.03 -2.18 4.82
N ASP A 149 -12.12 -1.79 4.16
CA ASP A 149 -12.40 -2.21 2.78
C ASP A 149 -11.56 -1.42 1.77
N TRP A 150 -10.33 -1.88 1.58
CA TRP A 150 -9.41 -1.32 0.59
C TRP A 150 -9.88 -1.48 -0.85
N LYS A 151 -10.70 -2.49 -1.15
CA LYS A 151 -11.23 -2.74 -2.50
C LYS A 151 -12.21 -1.66 -2.95
N SER A 152 -12.78 -0.90 -2.00
CA SER A 152 -13.66 0.23 -2.29
C SER A 152 -12.94 1.49 -2.80
N TRP A 153 -11.60 1.51 -2.79
CA TRP A 153 -10.81 2.69 -3.15
C TRP A 153 -10.42 2.72 -4.62
N ASP A 154 -10.22 3.92 -5.15
CA ASP A 154 -9.63 4.13 -6.47
C ASP A 154 -8.14 3.79 -6.41
N ILE A 155 -7.80 2.61 -6.94
CA ILE A 155 -6.44 2.05 -6.98
C ILE A 155 -6.04 1.94 -8.45
N ALA A 156 -4.96 2.63 -8.81
CA ALA A 156 -4.40 2.52 -10.16
C ALA A 156 -3.69 1.18 -10.32
N GLU A 157 -3.96 0.50 -11.42
CA GLU A 157 -3.32 -0.73 -11.85
C GLU A 157 -2.96 -0.61 -13.33
N ASP A 158 -2.01 -1.43 -13.78
CA ASP A 158 -1.73 -1.55 -15.21
C ASP A 158 -2.83 -2.43 -15.82
N VAL A 159 -3.91 -1.80 -16.28
CA VAL A 159 -4.98 -2.52 -16.98
C VAL A 159 -4.48 -2.76 -18.40
N LEU A 160 -4.03 -3.98 -18.68
CA LEU A 160 -3.89 -4.44 -20.05
C LEU A 160 -5.30 -4.51 -20.67
N ASP A 161 -5.70 -3.45 -21.38
CA ASP A 161 -6.89 -3.47 -22.22
C ASP A 161 -6.57 -4.33 -23.47
N TRP A 162 -6.71 -5.65 -23.31
CA TRP A 162 -6.53 -6.62 -24.39
C TRP A 162 -7.55 -6.44 -25.52
N ASP A 163 -8.63 -5.67 -25.32
CA ASP A 163 -9.68 -5.43 -26.32
C ASP A 163 -9.34 -4.28 -27.29
N GLU A 164 -8.37 -3.41 -27.00
CA GLU A 164 -8.00 -2.30 -27.90
C GLU A 164 -7.08 -2.71 -29.07
N TRP A 165 -6.42 -3.88 -28.99
CA TRP A 165 -5.44 -4.32 -30.00
C TRP A 165 -5.96 -5.34 -31.01
N ILE A 166 -7.20 -5.81 -30.88
CA ILE A 166 -7.85 -6.70 -31.87
C ILE A 166 -8.70 -5.86 -32.83
N THR A 167 -8.06 -4.99 -33.60
CA THR A 167 -8.58 -4.62 -34.93
C THR A 167 -7.69 -5.28 -35.97
N PHE A 168 -8.01 -6.54 -36.30
CA PHE A 168 -7.54 -7.09 -37.56
C PHE A 168 -8.21 -6.27 -38.67
N PRO A 169 -7.47 -5.63 -39.59
CA PRO A 169 -8.09 -5.09 -40.79
C PRO A 169 -8.74 -6.26 -41.53
N ASP A 170 -10.05 -6.14 -41.79
CA ASP A 170 -10.82 -7.12 -42.55
C ASP A 170 -10.04 -7.52 -43.81
N GLU A 171 -9.82 -8.82 -44.01
CA GLU A 171 -9.12 -9.39 -45.17
C GLU A 171 -9.92 -9.27 -46.50
N ASP A 172 -10.85 -8.31 -46.62
CA ASP A 172 -11.72 -8.17 -47.80
C ASP A 172 -11.32 -7.02 -48.76
N GLU A 173 -10.22 -6.30 -48.53
CA GLU A 173 -9.69 -5.28 -49.46
C GLU A 173 -8.41 -5.71 -50.22
N ARG A 174 -8.24 -7.02 -50.47
CA ARG A 174 -7.22 -7.53 -51.40
C ARG A 174 -7.82 -8.44 -52.47
N ARG A 175 -8.81 -7.95 -53.22
CA ARG A 175 -9.09 -8.39 -54.60
C ARG A 175 -10.03 -7.41 -55.31
N ASP A 176 -9.42 -6.49 -56.05
CA ASP A 176 -9.92 -5.97 -57.33
C ASP A 176 -8.72 -5.68 -58.25
#